data_AF-A0A6M0AFP8-F1
#
_entry.id   AF-A0A6M0AFP8-F1
#
_cell.length_a   1.000
_cell.length_b   1.000
_cell.length_c   1.000
_cell.angle_alpha   90.00
_cell.angle_beta   90.00
_cell.angle_gamma   90.00
#
_symmetry.space_group_name_H-M   'P 1'
#
loop_
_entity.id
_entity.type
_entity.pdbx_description
1 polymer ?
#
loop_
_entity_poly.entity_id
_entity_poly.type
_entity_poly.pdbx_seq_one_letter_code
_entity_poly.pdbx_strand_id
1 'polypeptide(L)'
;NFTSEQKQSLAEAAAEIQQLLNQLSQTNPTTTNKEKMIVVGEVIDQIETNPTLKAKVINALKAGGVEAFKEAIDHPLVNILMATVEGWTEI
;
A
#
# COMPACT_ATOMS: atom_id res chain seq x y z
N ASN A 1 -12.31 -12.86 -12.67
CA ASN A 1 -12.24 -13.91 -11.62
C ASN A 1 -10.79 -14.04 -11.19
N PHE A 2 -10.48 -13.66 -9.96
CA PHE A 2 -9.14 -13.78 -9.38
C PHE A 2 -8.77 -15.24 -9.12
N THR A 3 -7.54 -15.64 -9.42
CA THR A 3 -6.99 -16.91 -8.94
C THR A 3 -6.80 -16.87 -7.42
N SER A 4 -6.75 -18.05 -6.78
CA SER A 4 -6.52 -18.15 -5.33
C SER A 4 -5.19 -17.48 -4.93
N GLU A 5 -4.16 -17.63 -5.75
CA GLU A 5 -2.84 -17.00 -5.56
C GLU A 5 -2.88 -15.47 -5.67
N GLN A 6 -3.68 -14.93 -6.59
CA GLN A 6 -3.89 -13.49 -6.73
C GLN A 6 -4.61 -12.90 -5.51
N LYS A 7 -5.65 -13.59 -5.00
CA LYS A 7 -6.35 -13.16 -3.78
C LYS A 7 -5.44 -13.20 -2.56
N GLN A 8 -4.59 -14.24 -2.46
CA GLN A 8 -3.64 -14.36 -1.37
C GLN A 8 -2.60 -13.22 -1.44
N SER A 9 -2.03 -12.97 -2.61
CA SER A 9 -1.06 -11.88 -2.82
C SER A 9 -1.66 -10.50 -2.50
N LEU A 10 -2.93 -10.26 -2.88
CA LEU A 10 -3.67 -9.05 -2.54
C LEU A 10 -3.81 -8.87 -1.03
N ALA A 11 -4.29 -9.90 -0.33
CA ALA A 11 -4.51 -9.87 1.11
C ALA A 11 -3.20 -9.73 1.89
N GLU A 12 -2.14 -10.42 1.47
CA GLU A 12 -0.81 -10.31 2.06
C GLU A 12 -0.22 -8.90 1.89
N ALA A 13 -0.23 -8.38 0.66
CA ALA A 13 0.25 -7.03 0.39
C ALA A 13 -0.54 -6.00 1.20
N ALA A 14 -1.86 -6.14 1.27
CA ALA A 14 -2.73 -5.20 1.98
C ALA A 14 -2.44 -5.24 3.49
N ALA A 15 -2.26 -6.43 4.06
CA ALA A 15 -1.92 -6.60 5.47
C ALA A 15 -0.55 -5.97 5.80
N GLU A 16 0.47 -6.19 4.96
CA GLU A 16 1.80 -5.59 5.16
C GLU A 16 1.75 -4.05 5.07
N ILE A 17 1.08 -3.50 4.05
CA ILE A 17 0.90 -2.05 3.93
C ILE A 17 0.11 -1.46 5.10
N GLN A 18 -0.96 -2.14 5.53
CA GLN A 18 -1.74 -1.71 6.68
C GLN A 18 -0.90 -1.69 7.95
N GLN A 19 -0.03 -2.69 8.16
CA GLN A 19 0.91 -2.70 9.28
C GLN A 19 1.88 -1.53 9.22
N LEU A 20 2.48 -1.24 8.06
CA LEU A 20 3.41 -0.13 7.90
C LEU A 20 2.73 1.22 8.17
N LEU A 21 1.54 1.43 7.60
CA LEU A 21 0.76 2.64 7.81
C LEU A 21 0.41 2.84 9.29
N ASN A 22 -0.01 1.76 9.98
CA ASN A 22 -0.31 1.82 11.40
C ASN A 22 0.94 2.11 12.24
N GLN A 23 2.05 1.43 11.97
CA GLN A 23 3.30 1.61 12.69
C GLN A 23 3.80 3.05 12.58
N LEU A 24 3.83 3.59 11.35
CA LEU A 24 4.30 4.95 11.10
C LEU A 24 3.32 6.00 11.62
N SER A 25 2.01 5.73 11.60
CA SER A 25 1.00 6.65 12.16
C SER A 25 0.98 6.66 13.69
N GLN A 26 1.58 5.66 14.35
CA GLN A 26 1.76 5.69 15.82
C GLN A 26 2.94 6.57 16.24
N THR A 27 4.01 6.62 15.43
CA THR A 27 5.21 7.38 15.74
C THR A 27 5.21 8.78 15.14
N ASN A 28 4.47 8.98 14.04
CA ASN A 28 4.36 10.25 13.35
C ASN A 28 2.94 10.82 13.47
N PRO A 29 2.80 12.11 13.80
CA PRO A 29 1.50 12.77 13.72
C PRO A 29 0.93 12.69 12.30
N THR A 30 -0.38 12.62 12.15
CA THR A 30 -1.07 12.58 10.85
C THR A 30 -2.15 13.66 10.73
N THR A 31 -2.00 14.73 11.52
CA THR A 31 -3.00 15.79 11.69
C THR A 31 -3.08 16.70 10.47
N THR A 32 -1.94 17.13 9.93
CA THR A 32 -1.85 18.00 8.76
C THR A 32 -1.53 17.22 7.49
N ASN A 33 -1.88 17.78 6.33
CA ASN A 33 -1.61 17.15 5.04
C ASN A 33 -0.10 16.87 4.84
N LYS A 34 0.77 17.76 5.32
CA LYS A 34 2.23 17.57 5.24
C LYS A 34 2.66 16.31 5.99
N GLU A 35 2.16 16.11 7.20
CA GLU A 35 2.53 14.96 8.02
C GLU A 35 2.00 13.65 7.43
N LYS A 36 0.79 13.67 6.87
CA LYS A 36 0.23 12.54 6.12
C LYS A 36 1.13 12.13 4.94
N MET A 37 1.65 13.11 4.19
CA MET A 37 2.56 12.84 3.08
C MET A 37 3.92 12.30 3.54
N ILE A 38 4.40 12.72 4.70
CA ILE A 38 5.64 12.15 5.30
C ILE A 38 5.42 10.66 5.58
N VAL A 39 4.34 10.31 6.28
CA VAL A 39 4.03 8.90 6.59
C VAL A 39 3.88 8.06 5.33
N VAL A 40 3.17 8.55 4.33
CA VAL A 40 3.01 7.84 3.05
C VAL A 40 4.35 7.71 2.33
N GLY A 41 5.18 8.76 2.32
CA GLY A 41 6.52 8.72 1.73
C GLY A 41 7.42 7.67 2.38
N GLU A 42 7.37 7.54 3.70
CA GLU A 42 8.10 6.49 4.43
C GLU A 42 7.58 5.09 4.10
N VAL A 43 6.26 4.90 3.97
CA VAL A 43 5.71 3.62 3.50
C VAL A 43 6.23 3.29 2.10
N ILE A 44 6.21 4.26 1.18
CA ILE A 44 6.70 4.08 -0.18
C ILE A 44 8.17 3.67 -0.18
N ASP A 45 9.02 4.37 0.57
CA ASP A 45 10.44 4.04 0.70
C ASP A 45 10.65 2.61 1.23
N GLN A 46 9.87 2.19 2.24
CA GLN A 46 9.93 0.82 2.76
C GLN A 46 9.48 -0.24 1.74
N ILE A 47 8.50 0.08 0.89
CA ILE A 47 8.11 -0.81 -0.20
C ILE A 47 9.23 -0.86 -1.24
N GLU A 48 9.80 0.27 -1.64
CA GLU A 48 10.82 0.32 -2.68
C GLU A 48 12.14 -0.34 -2.28
N THR A 49 12.51 -0.21 -1.01
CA THR A 49 13.70 -0.86 -0.42
C THR A 49 13.49 -2.35 -0.13
N ASN A 50 12.23 -2.82 -0.10
CA ASN A 50 11.89 -4.23 0.09
C ASN A 50 11.39 -4.86 -1.22
N PRO A 51 12.26 -5.54 -1.99
CA PRO A 51 11.89 -6.08 -3.31
C PRO A 51 10.76 -7.11 -3.23
N THR A 52 10.66 -7.85 -2.12
CA THR A 52 9.58 -8.82 -1.88
C THR A 52 8.25 -8.11 -1.73
N LEU A 53 8.19 -7.06 -0.89
CA LEU A 53 6.98 -6.27 -0.69
C LEU A 53 6.59 -5.52 -1.97
N LYS A 54 7.56 -4.92 -2.67
CA LYS A 54 7.32 -4.27 -3.97
C LYS A 54 6.66 -5.23 -4.96
N ALA A 55 7.18 -6.44 -5.09
CA ALA A 55 6.59 -7.46 -5.97
C ALA A 55 5.16 -7.84 -5.55
N LYS A 56 4.91 -8.01 -4.24
CA LYS A 56 3.57 -8.28 -3.71
C LYS A 56 2.59 -7.15 -4.02
N VAL A 57 2.98 -5.89 -3.79
CA VAL A 57 2.15 -4.71 -4.10
C VAL A 57 1.87 -4.60 -5.59
N ILE A 58 2.88 -4.76 -6.46
CA ILE A 58 2.67 -4.73 -7.91
C ILE A 58 1.74 -5.87 -8.35
N ASN A 59 1.92 -7.08 -7.83
CA ASN A 59 1.03 -8.22 -8.14
C ASN A 59 -0.39 -8.00 -7.65
N ALA A 60 -0.56 -7.46 -6.43
CA ALA A 60 -1.84 -7.08 -5.86
C ALA A 60 -2.56 -6.04 -6.72
N LEU A 61 -1.84 -5.01 -7.19
CA LEU A 61 -2.35 -3.98 -8.10
C LEU A 61 -2.67 -4.55 -9.49
N LYS A 62 -1.80 -5.39 -10.08
CA LYS A 62 -2.05 -6.02 -11.40
C LYS A 62 -3.22 -7.00 -11.36
N ALA A 63 -3.42 -7.68 -10.24
CA ALA A 63 -4.55 -8.60 -10.07
C ALA A 63 -5.84 -7.84 -9.76
N GLY A 64 -5.81 -6.98 -8.72
CA GLY A 64 -6.95 -6.34 -8.07
C GLY A 64 -7.32 -4.97 -8.58
N GLY A 65 -6.40 -4.30 -9.26
CA GLY A 65 -6.48 -2.86 -9.46
C GLY A 65 -6.29 -2.10 -8.15
N VAL A 66 -6.23 -0.78 -8.29
CA VAL A 66 -6.09 0.15 -7.17
C VAL A 66 -7.30 0.07 -6.23
N GLU A 67 -8.51 -0.09 -6.76
CA GLU A 67 -9.73 -0.11 -5.96
C GLU A 67 -9.80 -1.30 -5.01
N ALA A 68 -9.57 -2.53 -5.50
CA ALA A 68 -9.61 -3.71 -4.62
C ALA A 68 -8.48 -3.70 -3.59
N PHE A 69 -7.31 -3.15 -3.95
CA PHE A 69 -6.20 -3.01 -3.02
C PHE A 69 -6.50 -1.98 -1.93
N LYS A 70 -7.12 -0.86 -2.32
CA LYS A 70 -7.61 0.16 -1.40
C LYS A 70 -8.65 -0.40 -0.42
N GLU A 71 -9.63 -1.15 -0.90
CA GLU A 71 -10.67 -1.76 -0.06
C GLU A 71 -10.12 -2.79 0.93
N ALA A 72 -8.99 -3.42 0.61
CA ALA A 72 -8.33 -4.38 1.49
C ALA A 72 -7.54 -3.72 2.64
N ILE A 73 -7.33 -2.40 2.60
CA ILE A 73 -6.52 -1.65 3.58
C ILE A 73 -7.43 -0.67 4.34
N ASP A 74 -7.63 -0.93 5.63
CA ASP A 74 -8.44 -0.07 6.50
C ASP A 74 -7.57 1.03 7.14
N HIS A 75 -7.23 2.06 6.37
CA HIS A 75 -6.43 3.18 6.88
C HIS A 75 -6.75 4.52 6.20
N PRO A 76 -6.87 5.64 6.92
CA PRO A 76 -7.23 6.94 6.33
C PRO A 76 -6.23 7.46 5.28
N LEU A 77 -4.96 7.04 5.37
CA LEU A 77 -3.90 7.40 4.42
C LEU A 77 -3.88 6.53 3.16
N VAL A 78 -4.67 5.46 3.09
CA VAL A 78 -4.69 4.54 1.95
C VAL A 78 -4.95 5.29 0.65
N ASN A 79 -5.85 6.27 0.65
CA ASN A 79 -6.18 7.07 -0.54
C ASN A 79 -4.95 7.78 -1.13
N ILE A 80 -4.10 8.33 -0.26
CA ILE A 80 -2.90 9.08 -0.67
C ILE A 80 -1.82 8.10 -1.16
N LEU A 81 -1.67 6.96 -0.48
CA LEU A 81 -0.77 5.90 -0.90
C LEU A 81 -1.17 5.36 -2.29
N MET A 82 -2.46 5.08 -2.50
CA MET A 82 -2.99 4.55 -3.75
C MET A 82 -2.72 5.48 -4.92
N ALA A 83 -2.92 6.78 -4.76
CA ALA A 83 -2.59 7.77 -5.78
C ALA A 83 -1.09 7.79 -6.15
N THR A 84 -0.21 7.30 -5.26
CA THR A 84 1.23 7.23 -5.49
C THR A 84 1.65 5.92 -6.16
N VAL A 85 1.05 4.80 -5.75
CA VAL A 85 1.40 3.46 -6.27
C VAL A 85 0.65 3.09 -7.55
N GLU A 86 -0.38 3.83 -7.94
CA GLU A 86 -1.13 3.61 -9.20
C GLU A 86 -0.20 3.56 -10.42
N GLY A 87 0.86 4.38 -10.46
CA GLY A 87 1.85 4.38 -11.53
C GLY A 87 2.81 3.18 -11.55
N TRP A 88 2.76 2.28 -10.57
CA TRP A 88 3.68 1.14 -10.50
C TRP A 88 3.29 -0.03 -11.39
N THR A 89 2.07 -0.05 -11.92
CA THR A 89 1.61 -1.12 -12.81
C THR A 89 1.96 -0.88 -14.29
N GLU A 90 2.43 0.32 -14.64
CA GLU A 90 2.78 0.72 -16.01
C GLU A 90 4.19 0.27 -16.47
N ILE A 91 4.87 -0.55 -15.66
CA ILE A 91 6.20 -1.14 -15.96
C ILE A 91 6.15 -2.63 -16.33
#